data_AF-A0A2S8GLC1-F1
#
_entry.id   AF-A0A2S8GLC1-F1
#
_cell.length_a   1.000
_cell.length_b   1.000
_cell.length_c   1.000
_cell.angle_alpha   90.00
_cell.angle_beta   90.00
_cell.angle_gamma   90.00
#
_symmetry.space_group_name_H-M   'P 1'
#
loop_
_entity.id
_entity.type
_entity.pdbx_description
1 polymer ?
#
loop_
_entity_poly.entity_id
_entity_poly.type
_entity_poly.pdbx_seq_one_letter_code
_entity_poly.pdbx_strand_id
1 'polypeptide(L)'
;MYEEASLILALFTFGTMGQGILITIFGLSISTQSHSSTFGFIVAGFGFTLIITQYASTYRRNLFCLIVASGQLAFCSFLLFLLLMLGGFFVLLPLTISVTTLLLNLTWYASLIEQREFGILEESSQKITLREIFGAILVLALILGPASFFYR
;
A
#
# COMPACT_ATOMS: atom_id res chain seq x y z
N MET A 1 11.00 -10.65 -24.04
CA MET A 1 9.58 -10.23 -23.96
C MET A 1 9.39 -9.67 -22.56
N TYR A 2 9.10 -8.37 -22.43
CA TYR A 2 8.86 -7.77 -21.12
C TYR A 2 7.48 -8.20 -20.62
N GLU A 3 7.42 -8.93 -19.52
CA GLU A 3 6.14 -9.29 -18.90
C GLU A 3 5.60 -8.04 -18.18
N GLU A 4 4.46 -7.52 -18.66
CA GLU A 4 3.76 -6.43 -17.98
C GLU A 4 3.03 -6.95 -16.74
N ALA A 5 2.77 -6.07 -15.77
CA ALA A 5 1.94 -6.42 -14.62
C ALA A 5 0.58 -6.93 -15.14
N SER A 6 0.17 -8.11 -14.68
CA SER A 6 -1.11 -8.67 -15.09
C SER A 6 -2.25 -7.71 -14.72
N LEU A 7 -3.32 -7.68 -15.53
CA LEU A 7 -4.49 -6.83 -15.25
C LEU A 7 -5.06 -7.09 -13.85
N ILE A 8 -4.98 -8.35 -13.40
CA ILE A 8 -5.37 -8.78 -12.05
C ILE A 8 -4.49 -8.11 -10.99
N LEU A 9 -3.16 -8.14 -11.13
CA LEU A 9 -2.24 -7.47 -10.22
C LEU A 9 -2.51 -5.96 -10.18
N ALA A 10 -2.76 -5.32 -11.32
CA ALA A 10 -3.08 -3.90 -11.38
C ALA A 10 -4.38 -3.56 -10.62
N LEU A 11 -5.46 -4.33 -10.83
CA LEU A 11 -6.73 -4.14 -10.12
C LEU A 11 -6.58 -4.28 -8.59
N PHE A 12 -5.89 -5.33 -8.14
CA PHE A 12 -5.65 -5.55 -6.72
C PHE A 12 -4.71 -4.51 -6.11
N THR A 13 -3.74 -4.01 -6.89
CA THR A 13 -2.90 -2.87 -6.52
C THR A 13 -3.74 -1.61 -6.28
N PHE A 14 -4.72 -1.29 -7.13
CA PHE A 14 -5.65 -0.19 -6.86
C PHE A 14 -6.51 -0.44 -5.62
N GLY A 15 -6.97 -1.68 -5.42
CA GLY A 15 -7.70 -2.07 -4.20
C GLY A 15 -6.87 -1.80 -2.93
N THR A 16 -5.61 -2.23 -2.92
CA THR A 16 -4.67 -2.02 -1.80
C THR A 16 -4.34 -0.54 -1.60
N MET A 17 -4.20 0.24 -2.67
CA MET A 17 -4.07 1.70 -2.53
C MET A 17 -5.31 2.32 -1.89
N GLY A 18 -6.51 1.89 -2.29
CA GLY A 18 -7.76 2.31 -1.66
C GLY A 18 -7.79 1.98 -0.17
N GLN A 19 -7.33 0.80 0.23
CA GLN A 19 -7.17 0.43 1.64
C GLN A 19 -6.17 1.35 2.36
N GLY A 20 -5.03 1.63 1.74
CA GLY A 20 -4.04 2.57 2.28
C GLY A 20 -4.63 3.96 2.53
N ILE A 21 -5.44 4.47 1.59
CA ILE A 21 -6.15 5.75 1.75
C ILE A 21 -7.09 5.71 2.95
N LEU A 22 -7.89 4.64 3.10
CA LEU A 22 -8.80 4.48 4.23
C LEU A 22 -8.04 4.41 5.57
N ILE A 23 -6.93 3.69 5.63
CA ILE A 23 -6.06 3.63 6.81
C ILE A 23 -5.50 5.02 7.13
N THR A 24 -5.08 5.77 6.12
CA THR A 24 -4.57 7.14 6.30
C THR A 24 -5.64 8.08 6.85
N ILE A 25 -6.84 8.06 6.28
CA ILE A 25 -7.98 8.86 6.78
C ILE A 25 -8.31 8.47 8.23
N PHE A 26 -8.36 7.18 8.53
CA PHE A 26 -8.63 6.69 9.88
C PHE A 26 -7.55 7.14 10.88
N GLY A 27 -6.28 7.01 10.53
CA GLY A 27 -5.17 7.50 11.36
C GLY A 27 -5.25 9.00 11.62
N LEU A 28 -5.55 9.79 10.59
CA LEU A 28 -5.75 11.24 10.74
C LEU A 28 -6.94 11.56 11.64
N SER A 29 -8.05 10.80 11.54
CA SER A 29 -9.22 10.98 12.43
C SER A 29 -8.92 10.65 13.89
N ILE A 30 -8.04 9.69 14.17
CA ILE A 30 -7.58 9.38 15.54
C ILE A 30 -6.65 10.48 16.04
N SER A 31 -5.81 11.02 15.16
CA SER A 31 -4.78 11.99 15.54
C SER A 31 -5.35 13.29 16.12
N THR A 32 -6.61 13.58 15.82
CA THR A 32 -7.30 14.80 16.26
C THR A 32 -8.01 14.67 17.59
N GLN A 33 -8.07 13.45 18.14
CA GLN A 33 -8.45 13.23 19.53
C GLN A 33 -7.20 13.43 20.41
N SER A 34 -7.25 14.38 21.36
CA SER A 34 -6.05 14.92 22.03
C SER A 34 -5.24 13.89 22.85
N HIS A 35 -5.83 12.74 23.19
CA HIS A 35 -5.15 11.70 23.98
C HIS A 35 -4.28 10.76 23.14
N SER A 36 -4.36 10.79 21.81
CA SER A 36 -3.67 9.81 20.94
C SER A 36 -3.11 10.39 19.65
N SER A 37 -2.71 11.67 19.64
CA SER A 37 -2.26 12.35 18.42
C SER A 37 -1.10 11.64 17.71
N THR A 38 -0.07 11.24 18.47
CA THR A 38 1.10 10.52 17.95
C THR A 38 0.73 9.18 17.31
N PHE A 39 -0.17 8.41 17.96
CA PHE A 39 -0.60 7.12 17.43
C PHE A 39 -1.37 7.28 16.11
N GLY A 40 -2.25 8.29 16.02
CA GLY A 40 -2.96 8.60 14.78
C GLY A 40 -2.03 8.93 13.61
N PHE A 41 -0.98 9.72 13.84
CA PHE A 41 0.02 10.00 12.81
C PHE A 41 0.82 8.76 12.37
N ILE A 42 1.12 7.85 13.30
CA ILE A 42 1.79 6.58 12.97
C ILE A 42 0.89 5.73 12.07
N VAL A 43 -0.40 5.59 12.41
CA VAL A 43 -1.38 4.86 11.58
C VAL A 43 -1.51 5.53 10.20
N ALA A 44 -1.55 6.87 10.17
CA ALA A 44 -1.64 7.61 8.92
C ALA A 44 -0.42 7.38 8.01
N GLY A 45 0.78 7.42 8.59
CA GLY A 45 2.04 7.13 7.91
C GLY A 45 2.14 5.68 7.44
N PHE A 46 1.60 4.73 8.21
CA PHE A 46 1.52 3.33 7.80
C PHE A 46 0.68 3.14 6.54
N GLY A 47 -0.51 3.75 6.48
CA GLY A 47 -1.38 3.74 5.29
C GLY A 47 -0.72 4.39 4.08
N PHE A 48 -0.03 5.52 4.29
CA PHE A 48 0.67 6.23 3.22
C PHE A 48 1.85 5.44 2.64
N THR A 49 2.63 4.82 3.53
CA THR A 49 3.74 3.94 3.14
C THR A 49 3.23 2.78 2.28
N LEU A 50 2.07 2.21 2.62
CA LEU A 50 1.45 1.13 1.83
C LEU A 50 1.08 1.60 0.42
N ILE A 51 0.53 2.81 0.26
CA ILE A 51 0.20 3.38 -1.06
C ILE A 51 1.46 3.52 -1.93
N ILE A 52 2.50 4.17 -1.41
CA ILE A 52 3.73 4.42 -2.17
C ILE A 52 4.43 3.10 -2.52
N THR A 53 4.59 2.23 -1.53
CA THR A 53 5.36 0.99 -1.72
C THR A 53 4.64 0.04 -2.66
N GLN A 54 3.30 -0.05 -2.61
CA GLN A 54 2.52 -0.86 -3.55
C GLN A 54 2.53 -0.27 -4.98
N TYR A 55 2.53 1.07 -5.12
CA TYR A 55 2.71 1.72 -6.42
C TYR A 55 4.11 1.41 -7.01
N ALA A 56 5.16 1.64 -6.22
CA ALA A 56 6.54 1.44 -6.65
C ALA A 56 6.88 -0.03 -6.91
N SER A 57 6.30 -0.97 -6.15
CA SER A 57 6.48 -2.41 -6.39
C SER A 57 5.87 -2.84 -7.72
N THR A 58 4.64 -2.39 -8.00
CA THR A 58 3.87 -2.84 -9.18
C THR A 58 4.36 -2.16 -10.46
N TYR A 59 4.48 -0.83 -10.46
CA TYR A 59 4.74 -0.05 -11.68
C TYR A 59 6.22 0.24 -11.91
N ARG A 60 7.04 0.30 -10.84
CA ARG A 60 8.50 0.52 -10.93
C ARG A 60 9.32 -0.75 -10.74
N ARG A 61 8.68 -1.90 -10.50
CA ARG A 61 9.34 -3.21 -10.30
C ARG A 61 10.42 -3.15 -9.21
N ASN A 62 10.21 -2.30 -8.20
CA ASN A 62 11.17 -2.13 -7.12
C ASN A 62 11.00 -3.26 -6.09
N LEU A 63 11.98 -4.17 -6.05
CA LEU A 63 11.98 -5.34 -5.17
C LEU A 63 11.92 -4.96 -3.68
N PHE A 64 12.61 -3.89 -3.28
CA PHE A 64 12.59 -3.44 -1.88
C PHE A 64 11.20 -2.95 -1.48
N CYS A 65 10.58 -2.11 -2.31
CA CYS A 65 9.21 -1.65 -2.09
C CYS A 65 8.22 -2.83 -2.08
N LEU A 66 8.44 -3.85 -2.90
CA LEU A 66 7.60 -5.04 -2.93
C LEU A 66 7.68 -5.82 -1.60
N ILE A 67 8.87 -6.01 -1.05
CA ILE A 67 9.06 -6.66 0.25
C ILE A 67 8.36 -5.86 1.36
N VAL A 68 8.54 -4.53 1.38
CA VAL A 68 7.91 -3.66 2.39
C VAL A 68 6.38 -3.73 2.28
N ALA A 69 5.82 -3.58 1.08
CA ALA A 69 4.38 -3.65 0.85
C ALA A 69 3.81 -5.01 1.26
N SER A 70 4.49 -6.10 0.91
CA SER A 70 4.08 -7.46 1.28
C SER A 70 4.13 -7.68 2.79
N GLY A 71 5.16 -7.17 3.47
CA GLY A 71 5.24 -7.21 4.94
C GLY A 71 4.08 -6.44 5.60
N GLN A 72 3.76 -5.25 5.10
CA GLN A 72 2.62 -4.46 5.59
C GLN A 72 1.28 -5.18 5.36
N LEU A 73 1.09 -5.78 4.19
CA LEU A 73 -0.10 -6.55 3.85
C LEU A 73 -0.25 -7.82 4.70
N ALA A 74 0.84 -8.54 4.98
CA ALA A 74 0.84 -9.69 5.86
C ALA A 74 0.44 -9.30 7.29
N PHE A 75 0.99 -8.20 7.80
CA PHE A 75 0.62 -7.65 9.10
C PHE A 75 -0.86 -7.24 9.15
N CYS A 76 -1.36 -6.52 8.13
CA CYS A 76 -2.77 -6.16 8.04
C CYS A 76 -3.68 -7.39 7.98
N SER A 77 -3.31 -8.39 7.17
CA SER A 77 -4.08 -9.62 7.02
C SER A 77 -4.17 -10.38 8.35
N PHE A 78 -3.08 -10.42 9.12
CA PHE A 78 -3.09 -11.02 10.44
C PHE A 78 -4.03 -10.30 11.40
N LEU A 79 -3.97 -8.95 11.47
CA LEU A 79 -4.87 -8.17 12.32
C LEU A 79 -6.34 -8.29 11.90
N LEU A 80 -6.63 -8.24 10.60
CA LEU A 80 -7.99 -8.39 10.07
C LEU A 80 -8.51 -9.80 10.30
N PHE A 81 -7.67 -10.83 10.20
CA PHE A 81 -8.05 -12.21 10.53
C PHE A 81 -8.42 -12.35 12.01
N LEU A 82 -7.64 -11.75 12.92
CA LEU A 82 -7.99 -11.72 14.34
C LEU A 82 -9.34 -11.00 14.57
N LEU A 83 -9.59 -9.88 13.88
CA LEU A 83 -10.86 -9.16 14.01
C LEU A 83 -12.05 -9.95 13.44
N LEU A 84 -11.82 -10.73 12.37
CA LEU A 84 -12.83 -11.63 11.81
C LEU A 84 -13.21 -12.72 12.82
N MET A 85 -12.23 -13.30 13.53
CA MET A 85 -12.47 -14.31 14.58
C MET A 85 -13.29 -13.77 15.74
N LEU A 86 -13.24 -12.46 15.99
CA LEU A 86 -14.07 -11.77 17.00
C LEU A 86 -15.50 -11.45 16.50
N GLY A 87 -15.88 -11.87 15.28
CA GLY A 87 -17.21 -11.69 14.71
C GLY A 87 -17.37 -10.49 13.77
N GLY A 88 -16.27 -9.83 13.38
CA GLY A 88 -16.30 -8.69 12.48
C GLY A 88 -16.50 -9.08 11.00
N PHE A 89 -17.74 -9.28 10.54
CA PHE A 89 -17.97 -9.61 9.11
C PHE A 89 -17.54 -8.49 8.13
N PHE A 90 -17.54 -7.23 8.58
CA PHE A 90 -17.13 -6.08 7.76
C PHE A 90 -15.66 -6.11 7.34
N VAL A 91 -14.80 -6.89 8.03
CA VAL A 91 -13.38 -7.01 7.63
C VAL A 91 -13.11 -8.03 6.54
N LEU A 92 -14.13 -8.76 6.09
CA LEU A 92 -13.95 -9.82 5.10
C LEU A 92 -13.46 -9.25 3.74
N LEU A 93 -14.05 -8.14 3.29
CA LEU A 93 -13.62 -7.47 2.07
C LEU A 93 -12.17 -6.96 2.15
N PRO A 94 -11.77 -6.18 3.18
CA PRO A 94 -10.38 -5.74 3.26
C PRO A 94 -9.39 -6.89 3.51
N LEU A 95 -9.80 -7.95 4.19
CA LEU A 95 -8.98 -9.15 4.36
C LEU A 95 -8.73 -9.85 3.02
N THR A 96 -9.78 -10.06 2.22
CA THR A 96 -9.63 -10.70 0.90
C THR A 96 -8.67 -9.94 0.00
N ILE A 97 -8.84 -8.61 -0.12
CA ILE A 97 -7.92 -7.75 -0.89
C ILE A 97 -6.48 -7.88 -0.37
N SER A 98 -6.29 -7.85 0.96
CA SER A 98 -4.94 -7.90 1.53
C SER A 98 -4.23 -9.22 1.24
N VAL A 99 -4.95 -10.35 1.41
CA VAL A 99 -4.41 -11.70 1.21
C VAL A 99 -4.16 -11.96 -0.28
N THR A 100 -5.09 -11.59 -1.16
CA THR A 100 -4.91 -11.80 -2.59
C THR A 100 -3.78 -10.94 -3.13
N THR A 101 -3.68 -9.67 -2.73
CA THR A 101 -2.55 -8.80 -3.15
C THR A 101 -1.23 -9.34 -2.59
N LEU A 102 -1.20 -9.87 -1.37
CA LEU A 102 0.00 -10.50 -0.82
C LEU A 102 0.47 -11.69 -1.68
N LEU A 103 -0.44 -12.59 -2.04
CA LEU A 103 -0.13 -13.74 -2.90
C LEU A 103 0.34 -13.29 -4.30
N LEU A 104 -0.34 -12.31 -4.88
CA LEU A 104 0.04 -11.74 -6.17
C LEU A 104 1.42 -11.06 -6.11
N ASN A 105 1.71 -10.32 -5.04
CA ASN A 105 3.03 -9.74 -4.82
C ASN A 105 4.12 -10.82 -4.70
N LEU A 106 3.85 -11.95 -4.03
CA LEU A 106 4.80 -13.06 -3.96
C LEU A 106 5.06 -13.69 -5.32
N THR A 107 4.02 -13.88 -6.14
CA THR A 107 4.20 -14.37 -7.52
C THR A 107 4.97 -13.37 -8.39
N TRP A 108 4.69 -12.08 -8.21
CA TRP A 108 5.40 -11.00 -8.91
C TRP A 108 6.87 -10.91 -8.48
N TYR A 109 7.15 -11.14 -7.20
CA TYR A 109 8.52 -11.20 -6.67
C TYR A 109 9.35 -12.30 -7.33
N ALA A 110 8.77 -13.51 -7.46
CA ALA A 110 9.44 -14.62 -8.12
C ALA A 110 9.77 -14.28 -9.59
N SER A 111 8.79 -13.76 -10.34
CA SER A 111 9.01 -13.31 -11.73
C SER A 111 10.08 -12.22 -11.83
N LEU A 112 10.07 -11.23 -10.93
CA LEU A 112 11.07 -10.16 -10.94
C LEU A 112 12.48 -10.64 -10.57
N ILE A 113 12.62 -11.64 -9.69
CA ILE A 113 13.91 -12.27 -9.38
C ILE A 113 14.44 -12.99 -10.61
N GLU A 114 13.62 -13.82 -11.25
CA GLU A 114 14.02 -14.54 -12.46
C GLU A 114 14.48 -13.57 -13.54
N GLN A 115 13.70 -12.51 -13.81
CA GLN A 115 14.08 -11.48 -14.79
C GLN A 115 15.37 -10.72 -14.41
N ARG A 116 15.67 -10.57 -13.11
CA ARG A 116 16.92 -9.96 -12.64
C ARG A 116 18.11 -10.89 -12.87
N GLU A 117 17.97 -12.19 -12.63
CA GLU A 117 19.01 -13.18 -12.87
C GLU A 117 19.36 -13.32 -14.36
N PHE A 118 18.36 -13.18 -15.25
CA PHE A 118 18.57 -13.16 -16.69
C PHE A 118 19.07 -11.81 -17.25
N GLY A 119 19.28 -10.79 -16.39
CA GLY A 119 19.79 -9.48 -16.80
C GLY A 119 18.80 -8.66 -17.65
N ILE A 120 17.51 -8.99 -17.62
CA ILE A 120 16.46 -8.32 -18.42
C ILE A 120 15.95 -7.05 -17.72
N LEU A 121 16.09 -6.97 -16.39
CA LEU A 121 15.74 -5.78 -15.62
C LEU A 121 16.81 -4.68 -15.76
N GLU A 122 16.46 -3.58 -16.42
CA GLU A 122 17.27 -2.36 -16.34
C GLU A 122 17.13 -1.71 -14.95
N GLU A 123 18.25 -1.41 -14.30
CA GLU A 123 18.29 -0.67 -13.03
C GLU A 123 17.65 0.73 -13.13
N SER A 124 17.54 1.29 -14.34
CA SER A 124 16.88 2.57 -14.63
C SER A 124 15.40 2.54 -14.21
N SER A 125 14.73 1.40 -14.36
CA SER A 125 13.30 1.22 -14.07
C SER A 125 12.99 1.26 -12.57
N GLN A 126 13.96 0.97 -11.70
CA GLN A 126 13.75 0.86 -10.25
C GLN A 126 13.80 2.19 -9.50
N LYS A 127 14.26 3.27 -10.16
CA LYS A 127 14.43 4.59 -9.55
C LYS A 127 13.06 5.27 -9.41
N ILE A 128 12.73 5.67 -8.18
CA ILE A 128 11.57 6.52 -7.90
C ILE A 128 11.89 7.93 -8.42
N THR A 129 11.02 8.44 -9.28
CA THR A 129 11.23 9.77 -9.88
C THR A 129 10.73 10.88 -8.96
N LEU A 130 11.33 12.07 -9.07
CA LEU A 130 10.91 13.25 -8.31
C LEU A 130 9.41 13.56 -8.51
N ARG A 131 8.89 13.32 -9.72
CA ARG A 131 7.47 13.49 -10.06
C ARG A 131 6.56 12.58 -9.24
N GLU A 132 6.99 11.36 -8.95
CA GLU A 132 6.22 10.40 -8.14
C GLU A 132 6.24 10.76 -6.66
N ILE A 133 7.37 11.27 -6.18
CA ILE A 133 7.46 11.84 -4.83
C ILE A 133 6.51 13.04 -4.72
N PHE A 134 6.51 13.95 -5.69
CA PHE A 134 5.57 15.07 -5.75
C PHE A 134 4.12 14.62 -5.89
N GLY A 135 3.85 13.57 -6.66
CA GLY A 135 2.52 12.96 -6.76
C GLY A 135 2.05 12.38 -5.44
N ALA A 136 2.92 11.67 -4.72
CA ALA A 136 2.61 11.15 -3.39
C ALA A 136 2.38 12.28 -2.37
N ILE A 137 3.17 13.36 -2.43
CA ILE A 137 2.96 14.57 -1.62
C ILE A 137 1.64 15.24 -1.98
N LEU A 138 1.27 15.30 -3.27
CA LEU A 138 0.00 15.87 -3.72
C LEU A 138 -1.20 15.04 -3.23
N VAL A 139 -1.12 13.71 -3.28
CA VAL A 139 -2.12 12.82 -2.68
C VAL A 139 -2.22 13.07 -1.17
N LEU A 140 -1.08 13.20 -0.48
CA LEU A 140 -1.02 13.60 0.93
C LEU A 140 -1.76 14.92 1.17
N ALA A 141 -1.47 15.94 0.36
CA ALA A 141 -2.10 17.25 0.46
C ALA A 141 -3.61 17.22 0.14
N LEU A 142 -4.02 16.40 -0.83
CA LEU A 142 -5.42 16.19 -1.19
C LEU A 142 -6.20 15.37 -0.17
N ILE A 143 -5.54 14.55 0.66
CA ILE A 143 -6.19 13.85 1.79
C ILE A 143 -6.23 14.78 3.01
N LEU A 144 -5.13 15.48 3.31
CA LEU A 144 -5.03 16.42 4.43
C LEU A 144 -5.88 17.69 4.24
N GLY A 145 -6.05 18.16 3.00
CA GLY A 145 -6.79 19.38 2.67
C GLY A 145 -8.29 19.31 3.02
N PRO A 146 -9.05 18.34 2.50
CA PRO A 146 -10.45 18.12 2.88
C PRO A 146 -10.59 17.76 4.36
N ALA A 147 -9.64 17.01 4.92
CA ALA A 147 -9.63 16.73 6.36
C ALA A 147 -9.63 18.04 7.15
N SER A 148 -8.81 19.05 6.78
CA SER A 148 -8.82 20.38 7.40
C SER A 148 -10.16 21.13 7.33
N PHE A 149 -11.00 20.84 6.33
CA PHE A 149 -12.33 21.43 6.18
C PHE A 149 -13.35 20.91 7.20
N PHE A 150 -13.17 19.67 7.68
CA PHE A 150 -13.97 19.11 8.78
C PHE A 150 -13.50 19.58 10.18
N TYR A 151 -12.43 20.38 10.25
CA TYR A 151 -11.88 20.93 11.50
C TYR A 151 -12.24 22.42 11.74
N ARG A 152 -13.25 22.95 11.05
CA ARG A 152 -13.87 24.25 11.38
C ARG A 152 -15.20 24.08 12.09
#